data_AF-A0A1I5NNK9-F1
#
_entry.id   AF-A0A1I5NNK9-F1
#
_cell.length_a   1.000
_cell.length_b   1.000
_cell.length_c   1.000
_cell.angle_alpha   90.00
_cell.angle_beta   90.00
_cell.angle_gamma   90.00
#
_symmetry.space_group_name_H-M   'P 1'
#
loop_
_entity.id
_entity.type
_entity.pdbx_description
1 polymer ?
#
loop_
_entity_poly.entity_id
_entity_poly.type
_entity_poly.pdbx_seq_one_letter_code
_entity_poly.pdbx_strand_id
1 'polypeptide(L)'
;MPLSRNIALTVHELEVGEFYWVLMEEAADGDQPGNERHVYEPLEAAHEPYASYSNALVAGVAVMRRLFGTDGKPVHDARRSALSTGRSL
;
A
#
# COMPACT_ATOMS: atom_id res chain seq x y z
N MET A 1 4.70 18.30 -5.77
CA MET A 1 3.50 17.81 -5.04
C MET A 1 3.88 16.49 -4.40
N PRO A 2 3.63 16.24 -3.10
CA PRO A 2 3.90 14.92 -2.55
C PRO A 2 3.03 13.90 -3.29
N LEU A 3 3.61 12.82 -3.80
CA LEU A 3 2.83 11.72 -4.38
C LEU A 3 1.95 11.13 -3.27
N SER A 4 0.65 11.41 -3.32
CA SER A 4 -0.33 10.68 -2.53
C SER A 4 -0.39 9.26 -3.07
N ARG A 5 0.02 8.28 -2.26
CA ARG A 5 -0.10 6.87 -2.62
C ARG A 5 -1.55 6.45 -2.49
N ASN A 6 -2.14 5.94 -3.56
CA ASN A 6 -3.48 5.40 -3.55
C ASN A 6 -3.42 3.92 -3.15
N ILE A 7 -3.97 3.61 -1.97
CA ILE A 7 -3.92 2.28 -1.36
C ILE A 7 -5.33 1.74 -1.20
N ALA A 8 -5.55 0.52 -1.67
CA ALA A 8 -6.78 -0.23 -1.46
C ALA A 8 -6.53 -1.40 -0.50
N LEU A 9 -7.43 -1.60 0.46
CA LEU A 9 -7.48 -2.79 1.30
C LEU A 9 -8.78 -3.53 0.99
N THR A 10 -8.65 -4.77 0.56
CA THR A 10 -9.77 -5.66 0.28
C THR A 10 -9.71 -6.87 1.21
N VAL A 11 -10.88 -7.44 1.49
CA VAL A 11 -11.03 -8.69 2.22
C VAL A 11 -11.83 -9.63 1.34
N HIS A 12 -11.27 -10.78 1.05
CA HIS A 12 -11.85 -11.81 0.20
C HIS A 12 -12.22 -13.01 1.05
N GLU A 13 -13.37 -13.59 0.77
CA GLU A 13 -13.75 -14.91 1.28
C GLU A 13 -13.45 -15.92 0.17
N LEU A 14 -12.37 -16.71 0.32
CA LEU A 14 -11.96 -17.68 -0.69
C LEU A 14 -12.70 -19.01 -0.52
N GLU A 15 -12.89 -19.42 0.73
CA GLU A 15 -13.75 -20.52 1.14
C GLU A 15 -14.70 -20.02 2.23
N VAL A 16 -15.82 -20.73 2.44
CA VAL A 16 -16.83 -20.31 3.42
C VAL A 16 -16.20 -20.25 4.81
N GLY A 17 -16.19 -19.05 5.40
CA GLY A 17 -15.58 -18.81 6.71
C GLY A 17 -14.07 -18.56 6.70
N GLU A 18 -13.43 -18.51 5.52
CA GLU A 18 -12.01 -18.20 5.36
C GLU A 18 -11.81 -16.82 4.73
N PHE A 19 -11.41 -15.85 5.55
CA PHE A 19 -11.23 -14.46 5.14
C PHE A 19 -9.75 -14.10 5.00
N TYR A 20 -9.38 -13.58 3.82
CA TYR A 20 -8.02 -13.15 3.49
C TYR A 20 -8.03 -11.66 3.18
N TRP A 21 -7.14 -10.89 3.80
CA TRP A 21 -6.96 -9.48 3.44
C TRP A 21 -5.87 -9.34 2.36
N VAL A 22 -6.03 -8.35 1.48
CA VAL A 22 -5.04 -7.99 0.46
C VAL A 22 -4.94 -6.47 0.41
N LEU A 23 -3.71 -5.98 0.58
CA LEU A 23 -3.30 -4.60 0.38
C LEU A 23 -2.82 -4.45 -1.05
N MET A 24 -3.33 -3.45 -1.76
CA MET A 24 -2.95 -3.13 -3.13
C MET A 24 -2.56 -1.66 -3.21
N GLU A 25 -1.52 -1.36 -3.99
CA GLU A 25 -1.08 0.00 -4.29
C GLU A 25 -1.33 0.29 -5.77
N GLU A 26 -1.78 1.50 -6.07
CA GLU A 26 -1.87 1.96 -7.45
C GLU A 26 -0.45 2.06 -8.06
N ALA A 27 -0.24 1.37 -9.17
CA ALA A 27 1.02 1.37 -9.89
C ALA A 27 1.37 2.79 -10.37
N ALA A 28 2.63 3.17 -10.23
CA ALA A 28 3.11 4.52 -10.56
C ALA A 28 2.91 4.92 -12.04
N ASP A 29 2.68 3.96 -12.95
CA ASP A 29 2.36 4.22 -14.36
C ASP A 29 0.90 4.64 -14.60
N GLY A 30 0.05 4.68 -13.56
CA GLY A 30 -1.32 5.20 -13.61
C GLY A 30 -1.40 6.72 -13.74
N ASP A 31 -0.34 7.45 -13.36
CA ASP A 31 -0.29 8.93 -13.42
C ASP A 31 0.11 9.47 -14.80
N GLN A 32 0.20 8.61 -15.82
CA GLN A 32 0.42 9.10 -17.18
C GLN A 32 -0.83 9.84 -17.70
N PRO A 33 -0.69 11.11 -18.16
CA PRO A 33 -1.83 11.88 -18.64
C PRO A 33 -2.46 11.18 -19.85
N GLY A 34 -3.69 10.69 -19.68
CA GLY A 34 -4.44 9.93 -20.69
C GLY A 34 -4.68 8.46 -20.36
N ASN A 35 -4.14 7.95 -19.25
CA ASN A 35 -4.40 6.59 -18.78
C ASN A 35 -5.45 6.62 -17.66
N GLU A 36 -6.74 6.50 -18.00
CA GLU A 36 -7.85 6.40 -17.02
C GLU A 36 -7.86 5.06 -16.23
N ARG A 37 -6.84 4.22 -16.43
CA ARG A 37 -6.75 2.90 -15.84
C ARG A 37 -5.84 2.93 -14.61
N HIS A 38 -6.45 3.11 -13.45
CA HIS A 38 -5.80 2.85 -12.17
C HIS A 38 -5.50 1.35 -12.06
N VAL A 39 -4.23 0.96 -12.28
CA VAL A 39 -3.77 -0.41 -12.12
C VAL A 39 -3.37 -0.60 -10.67
N TYR A 40 -4.03 -1.50 -9.95
CA TYR A 40 -3.68 -1.83 -8.57
C TYR A 40 -2.85 -3.11 -8.55
N GLU A 41 -1.65 -3.02 -7.97
CA GLU A 41 -0.76 -4.16 -7.78
C GLU A 41 -0.77 -4.61 -6.31
N PRO A 42 -0.80 -5.92 -6.04
CA PRO A 42 -0.78 -6.43 -4.68
C PRO A 42 0.54 -6.08 -3.99
N LEU A 43 0.45 -5.39 -2.86
CA LEU A 43 1.56 -4.98 -2.02
C LEU A 43 1.82 -6.01 -0.92
N GLU A 44 0.78 -6.40 -0.20
CA GLU A 44 0.87 -7.37 0.90
C GLU A 44 -0.45 -8.14 1.02
N ALA A 45 -0.40 -9.38 1.50
CA ALA A 45 -1.59 -10.21 1.66
C ALA A 45 -1.49 -11.10 2.89
N ALA A 46 -2.66 -11.51 3.41
CA ALA A 46 -2.75 -12.54 4.43
C ALA A 46 -2.23 -13.88 3.87
N HIS A 47 -1.24 -14.47 4.56
CA HIS A 47 -0.79 -15.83 4.26
C HIS A 47 -1.71 -16.92 4.82
N GLU A 48 -2.46 -16.60 5.88
CA GLU A 48 -3.37 -17.53 6.56
C GLU A 48 -4.80 -16.97 6.60
N PRO A 49 -5.82 -17.84 6.58
CA PRO A 49 -7.20 -17.43 6.69
C PRO A 49 -7.54 -16.91 8.09
N TYR A 50 -8.40 -15.90 8.14
CA TYR A 50 -9.02 -15.44 9.37
C TYR A 50 -10.44 -16.00 9.47
N ALA A 51 -10.87 -16.32 10.69
CA ALA A 51 -12.20 -16.89 10.97
C ALA A 51 -13.36 -15.87 10.84
N SER A 52 -13.07 -14.58 10.64
CA SER A 52 -14.09 -13.55 10.42
C SER A 52 -13.59 -12.42 9.54
N TYR A 53 -14.51 -11.85 8.76
CA TYR A 53 -14.27 -10.67 7.94
C TYR A 53 -13.65 -9.52 8.75
N SER A 54 -14.20 -9.26 9.94
CA SER A 54 -13.72 -8.17 10.81
C SER A 54 -12.29 -8.39 11.29
N ASN A 55 -11.91 -9.63 11.61
CA ASN A 55 -10.54 -9.94 12.03
C ASN A 55 -9.56 -9.74 10.87
N ALA A 56 -9.91 -10.19 9.66
CA ALA A 56 -9.09 -9.96 8.47
C ALA A 56 -8.93 -8.45 8.18
N LEU A 57 -10.02 -7.68 8.30
CA LEU A 57 -9.99 -6.23 8.07
C LEU A 57 -9.11 -5.52 9.10
N VAL A 58 -9.25 -5.83 10.38
CA VAL A 58 -8.43 -5.22 11.45
C VAL A 58 -6.95 -5.56 11.26
N ALA A 59 -6.64 -6.81 10.91
CA ALA A 59 -5.27 -7.22 10.61
C ALA A 59 -4.70 -6.43 9.41
N GLY A 60 -5.46 -6.31 8.32
CA GLY A 60 -5.07 -5.52 7.15
C GLY A 60 -4.87 -4.04 7.46
N VAL A 61 -5.74 -3.42 8.27
CA VAL A 61 -5.59 -2.01 8.71
C VAL A 61 -4.37 -1.84 9.60
N ALA A 62 -4.05 -2.81 10.46
CA ALA A 62 -2.86 -2.75 11.31
C ALA A 62 -1.57 -2.77 10.47
N VAL A 63 -1.52 -3.60 9.43
CA VAL A 63 -0.41 -3.65 8.47
C VAL A 63 -0.33 -2.34 7.68
N MET A 64 -1.45 -1.84 7.17
CA MET A 64 -1.51 -0.55 6.47
C MET A 64 -0.94 0.59 7.33
N ARG A 65 -1.35 0.68 8.60
CA ARG A 65 -0.83 1.68 9.54
C ARG A 65 0.65 1.50 9.85
N ARG A 66 1.16 0.26 9.81
CA ARG A 66 2.59 -0.02 10.01
C ARG A 66 3.42 0.41 8.79
N LEU A 67 2.92 0.18 7.58
CA LEU A 67 3.62 0.52 6.34
C LEU A 67 3.61 2.03 6.06
N PHE A 68 2.49 2.70 6.31
CA PHE A 68 2.27 4.11 5.95
C PHE A 68 2.23 5.07 7.14
N GLY A 69 2.41 4.56 8.36
CA GLY A 69 2.23 5.33 9.59
C GLY A 69 0.74 5.64 9.87
N THR A 70 0.45 6.17 11.05
CA THR A 70 -0.90 6.62 11.43
C THR A 70 -1.41 7.80 10.60
N ASP A 71 -0.50 8.56 9.98
CA ASP A 71 -0.81 9.77 9.21
C ASP A 71 -0.74 9.56 7.69
N GLY A 72 -0.46 8.35 7.21
CA GLY A 72 -0.31 8.08 5.77
C GLY A 72 0.88 8.78 5.11
N LYS A 73 1.78 9.39 5.89
CA LYS A 73 2.95 10.08 5.35
C LYS A 73 3.95 9.04 4.86
N PRO A 74 4.42 9.14 3.60
CA PRO A 74 5.41 8.22 3.09
C PRO A 74 6.63 8.25 4.02
N VAL A 75 7.07 7.07 4.43
CA VAL A 75 8.37 6.92 5.08
C VAL A 75 9.41 7.30 4.02
N HIS A 76 9.73 8.58 3.95
CA HIS A 76 10.75 9.08 3.05
C HIS A 76 12.07 8.54 3.61
N ASP A 77 12.57 7.46 3.02
CA ASP A 77 13.89 6.94 3.31
C ASP A 77 14.89 8.06 3.00
N ALA A 78 15.33 8.75 4.06
CA ALA A 78 16.16 9.96 4.01
C ALA A 78 17.57 9.71 3.46
N ARG A 79 17.85 8.49 2.96
CA ARG A 79 19.16 8.09 2.42
C ARG A 79 19.46 8.60 1.01
N ARG A 80 18.46 9.10 0.24
CA ARG A 80 18.70 9.60 -1.13
C ARG A 80 18.92 11.11 -1.29
N SER A 81 18.75 11.91 -0.23
CA SER A 81 18.94 13.36 -0.33
C SER A 81 20.38 13.83 -0.08
N ALA A 82 21.25 12.98 0.46
CA ALA A 82 22.63 13.34 0.79
C ALA A 82 23.63 13.32 -0.38
N LEU A 83 23.22 12.90 -1.60
CA LEU A 83 24.15 12.69 -2.72
C LEU A 83 24.11 13.78 -3.82
N SER A 84 23.31 14.84 -3.67
CA SER A 84 23.19 15.89 -4.70
C SER A 84 23.92 17.21 -4.39
N THR A 85 24.31 17.48 -3.14
CA THR A 85 24.94 18.76 -2.76
C THR A 85 26.47 18.77 -2.92
N GLY A 86 26.98 18.08 -3.95
CA GLY A 86 28.41 17.80 -4.07
C GLY A 86 28.99 17.99 -5.47
N ARG A 87 28.65 19.06 -6.20
CA ARG A 87 29.52 19.54 -7.29
C ARG A 87 29.23 20.99 -7.68
N SER A 88 29.98 21.92 -7.09
CA SER A 88 30.30 23.21 -7.69
C SER A 88 31.82 23.29 -7.78
N LEU A 89 32.33 23.29 -9.00
CA LEU A 89 33.62 23.83 -9.43
C LEU A 89 33.51 24.09 -10.94
#